data_AF-A0A938IG67-F1
#
_entry.id   AF-A0A938IG67-F1
#
_cell.length_a   1.000
_cell.length_b   1.000
_cell.length_c   1.000
_cell.angle_alpha   90.00
_cell.angle_beta   90.00
_cell.angle_gamma   90.00
#
_symmetry.space_group_name_H-M   'P 1'
#
loop_
_entity.id
_entity.type
_entity.pdbx_description
1 polymer ?
#
loop_
_entity_poly.entity_id
_entity_poly.type
_entity_poly.pdbx_seq_one_letter_code
_entity_poly.pdbx_strand_id
1 'polypeptide(L)'
;MIELPPGPVREAWERGAALPAQVPAPPVAPAPPGGPWQRWARLVQERRHGELAMLAGSQQRWEDLWRHWLASAAERDGLGLLQARQRLVPLLVGSELELADGALLRPALPPQPPGPEGSYQRCRYALRGLRVGAAVLDLELALELDGVQIDLMHVAGDACRLALVMPTMPQFRLAQVYCDWEERTETPETPIPLEIRPGDERHTLWARFEYRPNPWPSRAPSQLPAAIAARGIAVLCGADDPRRAELEEFAAALAQLTGARVEVRALTGLDATAAEPAALANDTGLTIDLRAAETAPSARDLKWLALVSLAERWSLASAPR
;
A
#
# COMPACT_ATOMS: atom_id res chain seq x y z
N MET A 1 -21.05 -10.92 3.73
CA MET A 1 -20.31 -12.01 4.41
C MET A 1 -18.93 -12.13 3.76
N ILE A 2 -17.92 -12.58 4.49
CA ILE A 2 -16.54 -12.62 3.99
C ILE A 2 -15.94 -13.97 4.31
N GLU A 3 -15.36 -14.59 3.29
CA GLU A 3 -14.67 -15.86 3.38
C GLU A 3 -13.19 -15.61 3.13
N LEU A 4 -12.37 -15.84 4.17
CA LEU A 4 -10.92 -15.69 4.12
C LEU A 4 -10.27 -17.08 4.24
N PRO A 5 -9.15 -17.33 3.54
CA PRO A 5 -8.37 -18.54 3.72
C PRO A 5 -7.76 -18.58 5.13
N PRO A 6 -7.44 -19.78 5.64
CA PRO A 6 -6.75 -19.92 6.93
C PRO A 6 -5.45 -19.10 6.98
N GLY A 7 -5.18 -18.48 8.11
CA GLY A 7 -3.96 -17.69 8.33
C GLY A 7 -4.17 -16.45 9.18
N PRO A 8 -3.12 -15.63 9.35
CA PRO A 8 -3.13 -14.49 10.28
C PRO A 8 -4.19 -13.45 9.92
N VAL A 9 -4.53 -13.31 8.63
CA VAL A 9 -5.56 -12.40 8.16
C VAL A 9 -6.95 -12.84 8.62
N ARG A 10 -7.28 -14.12 8.46
CA ARG A 10 -8.54 -14.69 8.96
C ARG A 10 -8.63 -14.63 10.48
N GLU A 11 -7.55 -14.98 11.18
CA GLU A 11 -7.51 -14.93 12.65
C GLU A 11 -7.69 -13.50 13.18
N ALA A 12 -7.08 -12.50 12.54
CA ALA A 12 -7.29 -11.10 12.86
C ALA A 12 -8.73 -10.65 12.57
N TRP A 13 -9.31 -11.12 11.46
CA TRP A 13 -10.69 -10.84 11.08
C TRP A 13 -11.71 -11.39 12.09
N GLU A 14 -11.56 -12.66 12.47
CA GLU A 14 -12.44 -13.35 13.43
C GLU A 14 -12.34 -12.72 14.83
N ARG A 15 -11.14 -12.35 15.28
CA ARG A 15 -10.98 -11.57 16.54
C ARG A 15 -11.71 -10.25 16.49
N GLY A 16 -11.67 -9.56 15.35
CA GLY A 16 -12.39 -8.31 15.14
C GLY A 16 -13.91 -8.44 15.17
N ALA A 17 -14.47 -9.60 14.83
CA ALA A 17 -15.91 -9.83 14.91
C ALA A 17 -16.44 -9.86 16.35
N ALA A 18 -15.58 -10.10 17.33
CA ALA A 18 -15.92 -10.04 18.76
C ALA A 18 -15.87 -8.62 19.33
N LEU A 19 -15.38 -7.63 18.57
CA LEU A 19 -15.31 -6.24 19.00
C LEU A 19 -16.65 -5.52 18.70
N PRO A 20 -17.05 -4.52 19.50
CA PRO A 20 -18.30 -3.78 19.28
C PRO A 20 -18.36 -3.10 17.90
N ALA A 21 -19.54 -3.08 17.28
CA ALA A 21 -19.75 -2.54 15.92
C ALA A 21 -19.37 -1.04 15.78
N GLN A 22 -19.38 -0.30 16.89
CA GLN A 22 -18.99 1.10 16.93
C GLN A 22 -17.86 1.32 17.93
N VAL A 23 -16.80 1.96 17.45
CA VAL A 23 -15.83 2.63 18.31
C VAL A 23 -16.42 3.99 18.65
N PRO A 24 -16.53 4.38 19.93
CA PRO A 24 -16.81 5.77 20.25
C PRO A 24 -15.78 6.64 19.53
N ALA A 25 -16.26 7.61 18.75
CA ALA A 25 -15.39 8.47 17.96
C ALA A 25 -14.25 8.96 18.88
N PRO A 26 -12.97 8.77 18.50
CA PRO A 26 -11.90 9.33 19.29
C PRO A 26 -12.20 10.83 19.42
N PRO A 27 -11.97 11.44 20.60
CA PRO A 27 -12.13 12.87 20.74
C PRO A 27 -11.36 13.53 19.60
N VAL A 28 -12.02 14.44 18.89
CA VAL A 28 -11.40 15.21 17.80
C VAL A 28 -10.29 16.04 18.45
N ALA A 29 -9.11 15.45 18.55
CA ALA A 29 -7.93 16.16 18.96
C ALA A 29 -7.69 17.23 17.90
N PRO A 30 -7.34 18.47 18.29
CA PRO A 30 -6.92 19.48 17.33
C PRO A 30 -5.84 18.87 16.45
N ALA A 31 -5.89 19.18 15.15
CA ALA A 31 -4.83 18.79 14.23
C ALA A 31 -3.50 19.20 14.87
N PRO A 32 -2.60 18.24 15.18
CA PRO A 32 -1.34 18.58 15.80
C PRO A 32 -0.60 19.55 14.87
N PRO A 33 0.14 20.53 15.41
CA PRO A 33 1.00 21.36 14.58
C PRO A 33 1.99 20.47 13.83
N GLY A 34 2.07 20.64 12.51
CA GLY A 34 2.97 19.88 11.64
C GLY A 34 2.31 19.46 10.34
N GLY A 35 3.09 19.31 9.27
CA GLY A 35 2.61 18.78 8.00
C GLY A 35 2.54 17.24 8.00
N PRO A 36 2.25 16.65 6.82
CA PRO A 36 1.91 15.22 6.70
C PRO A 36 3.03 14.28 7.18
N TRP A 37 4.30 14.67 7.00
CA TRP A 37 5.45 13.83 7.36
C TRP A 37 5.75 13.83 8.86
N GLN A 38 5.55 14.94 9.54
CA GLN A 38 5.63 14.99 11.00
C GLN A 38 4.52 14.17 11.65
N ARG A 39 3.29 14.24 11.08
CA ARG A 39 2.20 13.35 11.50
C ARG A 39 2.59 11.89 11.34
N TRP A 40 3.15 11.51 10.19
CA TRP A 40 3.62 10.14 9.95
C TRP A 40 4.66 9.70 10.98
N ALA A 41 5.75 10.45 11.18
CA ALA A 41 6.80 10.08 12.14
C ALA A 41 6.26 9.89 13.55
N ARG A 42 5.35 10.78 13.99
CA ARG A 42 4.66 10.64 15.27
C ARG A 42 3.84 9.35 15.37
N LEU A 43 3.03 9.03 14.36
CA LEU A 43 2.24 7.79 14.34
C LEU A 43 3.13 6.54 14.43
N VAL A 44 4.31 6.57 13.81
CA VAL A 44 5.31 5.49 13.89
C VAL A 44 5.88 5.37 15.30
N GLN A 45 6.33 6.48 15.90
CA GLN A 45 6.90 6.50 17.26
C GLN A 45 5.88 6.08 18.32
N GLU A 46 4.64 6.57 18.21
CA GLU A 46 3.51 6.21 19.08
C GLU A 46 2.92 4.82 18.77
N ARG A 47 3.42 4.13 17.73
CA ARG A 47 2.95 2.82 17.26
C ARG A 47 1.44 2.77 17.01
N ARG A 48 0.85 3.82 16.46
CA ARG A 48 -0.60 3.88 16.19
C ARG A 48 -0.98 3.09 14.95
N HIS A 49 -0.91 1.76 15.03
CA HIS A 49 -1.06 0.86 13.88
C HIS A 49 -2.37 1.02 13.11
N GLY A 50 -3.51 1.26 13.77
CA GLY A 50 -4.77 1.55 13.07
C GLY A 50 -4.68 2.77 12.13
N GLU A 51 -4.09 3.87 12.59
CA GLU A 51 -3.90 5.08 11.77
C GLU A 51 -2.82 4.91 10.70
N LEU A 52 -1.75 4.17 11.01
CA LEU A 52 -0.73 3.84 10.03
C LEU A 52 -1.29 2.96 8.89
N ALA A 53 -2.19 2.02 9.20
CA ALA A 53 -2.87 1.23 8.18
C ALA A 53 -3.69 2.11 7.23
N MET A 54 -4.37 3.12 7.79
CA MET A 54 -5.15 4.09 7.01
C MET A 54 -4.29 4.99 6.14
N LEU A 55 -3.19 5.50 6.70
CA LEU A 55 -2.24 6.31 5.96
C LEU A 55 -1.63 5.50 4.81
N ALA A 56 -1.16 4.28 5.08
CA ALA A 56 -0.63 3.39 4.07
C ALA A 56 -1.64 3.10 2.94
N GLY A 57 -2.92 2.86 3.28
CA GLY A 57 -3.99 2.69 2.30
C GLY A 57 -4.21 3.91 1.40
N SER A 58 -4.23 5.11 1.98
CA SER A 58 -4.35 6.36 1.20
C SER A 58 -3.16 6.60 0.26
N GLN A 59 -2.00 6.05 0.60
CA GLN A 59 -0.76 6.09 -0.18
C GLN A 59 -0.58 4.86 -1.09
N GLN A 60 -1.57 3.97 -1.15
CA GLN A 60 -1.54 2.71 -1.91
C GLN A 60 -0.37 1.78 -1.52
N ARG A 61 0.16 1.90 -0.30
CA ARG A 61 1.18 1.03 0.29
C ARG A 61 0.52 -0.22 0.88
N TRP A 62 -0.06 -1.06 0.02
CA TRP A 62 -0.93 -2.18 0.42
C TRP A 62 -0.29 -3.17 1.40
N GLU A 63 1.01 -3.49 1.23
CA GLU A 63 1.72 -4.39 2.16
C GLU A 63 1.83 -3.80 3.57
N ASP A 64 2.11 -2.50 3.68
CA ASP A 64 2.21 -1.83 4.98
C ASP A 64 0.84 -1.69 5.64
N LEU A 65 -0.20 -1.41 4.85
CA LEU A 65 -1.58 -1.42 5.31
C LEU A 65 -1.91 -2.76 5.98
N TRP A 66 -1.62 -3.88 5.31
CA TRP A 66 -1.86 -5.21 5.86
C TRP A 66 -1.04 -5.49 7.10
N ARG A 67 0.25 -5.13 7.10
CA ARG A 67 1.12 -5.29 8.27
C ARG A 67 0.54 -4.55 9.48
N HIS A 68 0.15 -3.30 9.31
CA HIS A 68 -0.41 -2.50 10.39
C HIS A 68 -1.77 -2.97 10.85
N TRP A 69 -2.61 -3.40 9.92
CA TRP A 69 -3.90 -3.99 10.28
C TRP A 69 -3.71 -5.26 11.14
N LEU A 70 -2.83 -6.16 10.72
CA LEU A 70 -2.48 -7.37 11.49
C LEU A 70 -1.84 -7.03 12.84
N ALA A 71 -0.95 -6.04 12.89
CA ALA A 71 -0.33 -5.60 14.14
C ALA A 71 -1.37 -5.00 15.10
N SER A 72 -2.29 -4.19 14.59
CA SER A 72 -3.37 -3.62 15.39
C SER A 72 -4.35 -4.67 15.93
N ALA A 73 -4.55 -5.77 15.18
CA ALA A 73 -5.31 -6.92 15.66
C ALA A 73 -4.71 -7.58 16.91
N ALA A 74 -3.39 -7.50 17.08
CA ALA A 74 -2.66 -8.09 18.18
C ALA A 74 -2.59 -7.18 19.43
N GLU A 75 -2.90 -5.89 19.29
CA GLU A 75 -2.94 -4.94 20.40
C GLU A 75 -4.24 -5.10 21.20
N ARG A 76 -4.13 -5.12 22.54
CA ARG A 76 -5.15 -5.61 23.48
C ARG A 76 -6.52 -4.89 23.45
N ASP A 77 -6.64 -3.77 22.74
CA ASP A 77 -7.88 -2.99 22.70
C ASP A 77 -8.65 -3.15 21.38
N GLY A 78 -8.06 -3.69 20.31
CA GLY A 78 -8.73 -3.91 19.01
C GLY A 78 -9.32 -2.65 18.33
N LEU A 79 -9.21 -1.48 18.95
CA LEU A 79 -9.79 -0.22 18.47
C LEU A 79 -9.16 0.24 17.15
N GLY A 80 -7.84 0.06 16.99
CA GLY A 80 -7.17 0.32 15.72
C GLY A 80 -7.60 -0.66 14.63
N LEU A 81 -7.95 -1.90 15.00
CA LEU A 81 -8.52 -2.88 14.08
C LEU A 81 -9.95 -2.51 13.67
N LEU A 82 -10.79 -1.97 14.56
CA LEU A 82 -12.12 -1.47 14.20
C LEU A 82 -12.06 -0.22 13.30
N GLN A 83 -11.21 0.75 13.62
CA GLN A 83 -11.02 1.96 12.79
C GLN A 83 -10.46 1.61 11.41
N ALA A 84 -9.46 0.72 11.38
CA ALA A 84 -8.92 0.21 10.15
C ALA A 84 -9.99 -0.60 9.42
N ARG A 85 -10.75 -1.49 10.07
CA ARG A 85 -11.84 -2.25 9.43
C ARG A 85 -12.87 -1.33 8.78
N GLN A 86 -13.40 -0.33 9.46
CA GLN A 86 -14.42 0.58 8.90
C GLN A 86 -13.97 1.31 7.62
N ARG A 87 -12.67 1.56 7.43
CA ARG A 87 -12.14 2.28 6.27
C ARG A 87 -11.26 1.45 5.33
N LEU A 88 -10.86 0.23 5.73
CA LEU A 88 -10.20 -0.79 4.91
C LEU A 88 -11.20 -1.78 4.31
N VAL A 89 -12.42 -1.86 4.84
CA VAL A 89 -13.59 -2.53 4.23
C VAL A 89 -13.75 -2.12 2.75
N PRO A 90 -13.66 -0.84 2.35
CA PRO A 90 -13.63 -0.46 0.93
C PRO A 90 -12.47 -1.05 0.09
N LEU A 91 -11.35 -1.41 0.73
CA LEU A 91 -10.11 -1.88 0.07
C LEU A 91 -9.96 -3.40 0.08
N LEU A 92 -10.63 -4.06 1.03
CA LEU A 92 -10.58 -5.50 1.21
C LEU A 92 -11.92 -6.13 0.94
N VAL A 93 -13.00 -5.58 1.50
CA VAL A 93 -14.28 -6.27 1.54
C VAL A 93 -15.46 -5.36 1.88
N GLY A 94 -16.41 -5.20 0.96
CA GLY A 94 -17.74 -4.65 1.24
C GLY A 94 -18.44 -5.30 2.42
N SER A 95 -18.61 -4.56 3.50
CA SER A 95 -19.66 -4.85 4.48
C SER A 95 -19.98 -3.53 5.18
N GLU A 96 -21.24 -3.13 5.06
CA GLU A 96 -21.87 -1.89 5.53
C GLU A 96 -21.62 -0.60 4.74
N LEU A 97 -20.57 -0.52 3.90
CA LEU A 97 -20.44 0.60 2.95
C LEU A 97 -21.17 0.29 1.65
N GLU A 98 -22.33 0.92 1.48
CA GLU A 98 -22.96 1.09 0.17
C GLU A 98 -22.02 1.92 -0.70
N LEU A 99 -21.49 1.31 -1.76
CA LEU A 99 -20.71 2.02 -2.75
C LEU A 99 -21.66 2.75 -3.71
N ALA A 100 -21.26 3.93 -4.18
CA ALA A 100 -22.02 4.63 -5.21
C ALA A 100 -21.97 3.86 -6.55
N ASP A 101 -22.99 4.05 -7.39
CA ASP A 101 -22.93 3.61 -8.78
C ASP A 101 -21.76 4.29 -9.50
N GLY A 102 -20.95 3.52 -10.23
CA GLY A 102 -19.71 3.97 -10.86
C GLY A 102 -18.48 3.98 -9.94
N ALA A 103 -18.55 3.36 -8.75
CA ALA A 103 -17.41 3.31 -7.82
C ALA A 103 -16.17 2.62 -8.40
N LEU A 104 -14.99 3.12 -8.01
CA LEU A 104 -13.70 2.51 -8.34
C LEU A 104 -13.26 1.55 -7.23
N LEU A 105 -13.18 0.27 -7.56
CA LEU A 105 -12.61 -0.77 -6.72
C LEU A 105 -11.11 -0.90 -6.95
N ARG A 106 -10.36 -0.90 -5.84
CA ARG A 106 -8.92 -1.18 -5.81
C ARG A 106 -8.65 -2.29 -4.80
N PRO A 107 -8.96 -3.55 -5.13
CA PRO A 107 -8.69 -4.67 -4.25
C PRO A 107 -7.21 -4.67 -3.85
N ALA A 108 -6.91 -5.03 -2.61
CA ALA A 108 -5.53 -5.23 -2.15
C ALA A 108 -5.30 -6.71 -1.85
N LEU A 109 -4.24 -7.29 -2.43
CA LEU A 109 -3.89 -8.68 -2.14
C LEU A 109 -3.35 -8.80 -0.70
N PRO A 110 -3.84 -9.77 0.08
CA PRO A 110 -3.32 -10.04 1.41
C PRO A 110 -1.88 -10.53 1.39
N PRO A 111 -1.15 -10.34 2.50
CA PRO A 111 0.25 -10.69 2.60
C PRO A 111 0.42 -12.20 2.40
N GLN A 112 1.37 -12.54 1.54
CA GLN A 112 1.77 -13.91 1.29
C GLN A 112 2.72 -14.41 2.37
N PRO A 113 2.66 -15.69 2.75
CA PRO A 113 3.68 -16.26 3.63
C PRO A 113 5.05 -16.18 2.96
N PRO A 114 6.14 -16.11 3.75
CA PRO A 114 7.48 -16.08 3.21
C PRO A 114 7.73 -17.34 2.37
N GLY A 115 8.27 -17.14 1.16
CA GLY A 115 8.60 -18.20 0.21
C GLY A 115 9.81 -17.83 -0.64
N PRO A 116 10.23 -18.72 -1.55
CA PRO A 116 11.22 -18.41 -2.56
C PRO A 116 10.90 -17.11 -3.33
N GLU A 117 11.94 -16.41 -3.76
CA GLU A 117 11.80 -15.22 -4.58
C GLU A 117 11.01 -15.54 -5.87
N GLY A 118 10.06 -14.67 -6.24
CA GLY A 118 9.19 -14.91 -7.40
C GLY A 118 8.14 -16.01 -7.22
N SER A 119 7.87 -16.42 -5.97
CA SER A 119 6.77 -17.34 -5.66
C SER A 119 5.72 -16.69 -4.75
N TYR A 120 4.50 -17.20 -4.82
CA TYR A 120 3.39 -16.87 -3.93
C TYR A 120 2.48 -18.09 -3.78
N GLN A 121 1.64 -18.09 -2.75
CA GLN A 121 0.75 -19.21 -2.47
C GLN A 121 -0.62 -18.96 -3.11
N ARG A 122 -1.18 -20.00 -3.74
CA ARG A 122 -2.56 -19.95 -4.21
C ARG A 122 -3.51 -19.80 -3.04
N CYS A 123 -4.47 -18.91 -3.18
CA CYS A 123 -5.48 -18.67 -2.16
C CYS A 123 -6.69 -17.98 -2.76
N ARG A 124 -7.85 -18.16 -2.12
CA ARG A 124 -9.14 -17.65 -2.58
C ARG A 124 -9.83 -16.88 -1.47
N TYR A 125 -10.44 -15.77 -1.83
CA TYR A 125 -11.18 -14.86 -0.96
C TYR A 125 -12.54 -14.63 -1.59
N ALA A 126 -13.60 -14.66 -0.78
CA ALA A 126 -14.92 -14.31 -1.26
C ALA A 126 -15.54 -13.22 -0.40
N LEU A 127 -16.21 -12.30 -1.08
CA LEU A 127 -17.01 -11.23 -0.54
C LEU A 127 -18.43 -11.45 -1.05
N ARG A 128 -19.35 -11.71 -0.12
CA ARG A 128 -20.76 -11.93 -0.43
C ARG A 128 -21.60 -10.73 -0.05
N GLY A 129 -22.46 -10.28 -0.95
CA GLY A 129 -23.41 -9.20 -0.70
C GLY A 129 -22.81 -7.80 -0.66
N LEU A 130 -21.81 -7.52 -1.50
CA LEU A 130 -21.31 -6.17 -1.75
C LEU A 130 -22.42 -5.31 -2.36
N ARG A 131 -22.68 -4.11 -1.81
CA ARG A 131 -23.71 -3.20 -2.34
C ARG A 131 -23.07 -2.10 -3.17
N VAL A 132 -23.49 -1.98 -4.44
CA VAL A 132 -23.05 -0.95 -5.38
C VAL A 132 -24.28 -0.31 -6.01
N GLY A 133 -24.55 0.95 -5.66
CA GLY A 133 -25.82 1.60 -5.96
C GLY A 133 -26.99 0.77 -5.42
N ALA A 134 -27.91 0.41 -6.31
CA ALA A 134 -29.05 -0.45 -6.00
C ALA A 134 -28.77 -1.96 -6.17
N ALA A 135 -27.59 -2.34 -6.66
CA ALA A 135 -27.22 -3.73 -6.91
C ALA A 135 -26.55 -4.38 -5.68
N VAL A 136 -26.69 -5.69 -5.61
CA VAL A 136 -25.99 -6.57 -4.68
C VAL A 136 -25.16 -7.55 -5.49
N LEU A 137 -23.85 -7.58 -5.23
CA LEU A 137 -22.87 -8.38 -5.94
C LEU A 137 -22.15 -9.34 -4.99
N ASP A 138 -21.74 -10.47 -5.53
CA ASP A 138 -20.70 -11.30 -4.95
C ASP A 138 -19.40 -11.06 -5.71
N LEU A 139 -18.31 -10.86 -4.98
CA LEU A 139 -16.97 -10.69 -5.51
C LEU A 139 -16.11 -11.84 -4.99
N GLU A 140 -15.33 -12.43 -5.88
CA GLU A 140 -14.34 -13.42 -5.50
C GLU A 140 -12.98 -13.02 -6.05
N LEU A 141 -11.94 -13.21 -5.27
CA LEU A 141 -10.57 -12.97 -5.68
C LEU A 141 -9.76 -14.24 -5.45
N ALA A 142 -9.07 -14.72 -6.47
CA ALA A 142 -8.21 -15.88 -6.40
C ALA A 142 -6.79 -15.54 -6.88
N LEU A 143 -5.80 -15.91 -6.08
CA LEU A 143 -4.41 -16.00 -6.53
C LEU A 143 -4.20 -17.39 -7.15
N GLU A 144 -3.96 -17.40 -8.45
CA GLU A 144 -3.76 -18.58 -9.26
C GLU A 144 -2.28 -18.78 -9.60
N LEU A 145 -1.92 -19.90 -10.23
CA LEU A 145 -0.50 -20.29 -10.44
C LEU A 145 0.36 -19.22 -11.12
N ASP A 146 -0.23 -18.41 -12.00
CA ASP A 146 0.48 -17.44 -12.85
C ASP A 146 -0.15 -16.04 -12.82
N GLY A 147 -1.13 -15.80 -11.95
CA GLY A 147 -1.80 -14.51 -11.88
C GLY A 147 -2.81 -14.36 -10.76
N VAL A 148 -3.70 -13.39 -10.96
CA VAL A 148 -4.85 -13.13 -10.13
C VAL A 148 -6.12 -13.16 -10.97
N GLN A 149 -7.15 -13.80 -10.45
CA GLN A 149 -8.50 -13.80 -11.00
C GLN A 149 -9.43 -13.06 -10.04
N ILE A 150 -10.34 -12.25 -10.60
CA ILE A 150 -11.44 -11.62 -9.88
C ILE A 150 -12.73 -11.96 -10.61
N ASP A 151 -13.65 -12.58 -9.89
CA ASP A 151 -14.97 -12.88 -10.38
C ASP A 151 -15.99 -11.95 -9.74
N LEU A 152 -16.93 -11.44 -10.54
CA LEU A 152 -18.04 -10.61 -10.10
C LEU A 152 -19.35 -11.23 -10.57
N MET A 153 -20.29 -11.40 -9.65
CA MET A 153 -21.59 -12.00 -9.94
C MET A 153 -22.71 -11.14 -9.37
N HIS A 154 -23.71 -10.85 -10.20
CA HIS A 154 -24.94 -10.22 -9.73
C HIS A 154 -25.73 -11.18 -8.85
N VAL A 155 -26.27 -10.68 -7.74
CA VAL A 155 -27.06 -11.47 -6.80
C VAL A 155 -28.48 -10.94 -6.68
N ALA A 156 -28.64 -9.62 -6.57
CA ALA A 156 -29.95 -8.99 -6.41
C ALA A 156 -29.92 -7.49 -6.76
N GLY A 157 -31.11 -6.88 -6.87
CA GLY A 157 -31.27 -5.45 -7.13
C GLY A 157 -31.19 -5.10 -8.62
N ASP A 158 -31.00 -3.81 -8.90
CA ASP A 158 -30.91 -3.29 -10.28
C ASP A 158 -29.52 -3.53 -10.89
N ALA A 159 -29.32 -3.06 -12.12
CA ALA A 159 -28.00 -3.00 -12.72
C ALA A 159 -27.11 -1.97 -12.02
N CYS A 160 -25.80 -2.18 -12.05
CA CYS A 160 -24.81 -1.23 -11.56
C CYS A 160 -23.60 -1.13 -12.48
N ARG A 161 -22.90 -0.02 -12.34
CA ARG A 161 -21.59 0.24 -12.94
C ARG A 161 -20.55 0.28 -11.85
N LEU A 162 -19.37 -0.21 -12.16
CA LEU A 162 -18.18 -0.05 -11.33
C LEU A 162 -16.95 -0.11 -12.21
N ALA A 163 -15.81 0.34 -11.69
CA ALA A 163 -14.52 0.15 -12.34
C ALA A 163 -13.60 -0.61 -11.40
N LEU A 164 -12.77 -1.51 -11.92
CA LEU A 164 -11.87 -2.32 -11.11
C LEU A 164 -10.42 -2.15 -11.58
N VAL A 165 -9.49 -1.93 -10.64
CA VAL A 165 -8.04 -2.01 -10.92
C VAL A 165 -7.55 -3.38 -10.49
N MET A 166 -6.90 -4.09 -11.40
CA MET A 166 -6.33 -5.40 -11.10
C MET A 166 -5.22 -5.24 -10.04
N PRO A 167 -5.27 -6.02 -8.95
CA PRO A 167 -4.29 -5.87 -7.89
C PRO A 167 -2.97 -6.53 -8.27
N THR A 168 -1.88 -6.08 -7.67
CA THR A 168 -0.53 -6.62 -7.90
C THR A 168 0.22 -6.84 -6.59
N MET A 169 1.38 -7.50 -6.67
CA MET A 169 2.26 -7.80 -5.53
C MET A 169 3.64 -7.15 -5.72
N PRO A 170 4.38 -6.79 -4.66
CA PRO A 170 5.62 -6.00 -4.75
C PRO A 170 6.74 -6.55 -5.65
N GLN A 171 6.74 -7.85 -5.96
CA GLN A 171 7.74 -8.54 -6.80
C GLN A 171 7.21 -8.91 -8.18
N PHE A 172 6.03 -8.40 -8.54
CA PHE A 172 5.37 -8.75 -9.77
C PHE A 172 4.90 -7.48 -10.45
N ARG A 173 4.80 -7.56 -11.77
CA ARG A 173 4.01 -6.63 -12.58
C ARG A 173 2.91 -7.42 -13.27
N LEU A 174 1.86 -6.71 -13.67
CA LEU A 174 0.84 -7.29 -14.53
C LEU A 174 1.37 -7.28 -15.97
N ALA A 175 1.38 -8.43 -16.63
CA ALA A 175 1.85 -8.56 -18.01
C ALA A 175 0.72 -8.56 -19.03
N GLN A 176 -0.36 -9.27 -18.73
CA GLN A 176 -1.55 -9.36 -19.57
C GLN A 176 -2.78 -9.27 -18.68
N VAL A 177 -3.85 -8.67 -19.19
CA VAL A 177 -5.12 -8.54 -18.48
C VAL A 177 -6.24 -8.90 -19.44
N TYR A 178 -7.17 -9.72 -18.96
CA TYR A 178 -8.35 -10.18 -19.68
C TYR A 178 -9.60 -9.79 -18.89
N CYS A 179 -10.66 -9.44 -19.61
CA CYS A 179 -12.00 -9.27 -19.06
C CYS A 179 -12.94 -10.14 -19.89
N ASP A 180 -13.62 -11.10 -19.27
CA ASP A 180 -14.51 -12.04 -19.94
C ASP A 180 -13.82 -12.74 -21.14
N TRP A 181 -12.55 -13.09 -20.93
CA TRP A 181 -11.66 -13.75 -21.91
C TRP A 181 -11.25 -12.89 -23.11
N GLU A 182 -11.62 -11.61 -23.13
CA GLU A 182 -11.09 -10.64 -24.09
C GLU A 182 -9.83 -9.95 -23.54
N GLU A 183 -8.74 -10.01 -24.31
CA GLU A 183 -7.48 -9.36 -23.92
C GLU A 183 -7.62 -7.84 -23.98
N ARG A 184 -7.23 -7.18 -22.89
CA ARG A 184 -7.18 -5.72 -22.76
C ARG A 184 -5.86 -5.23 -23.37
N THR A 185 -5.94 -4.14 -24.14
CA THR A 185 -4.78 -3.57 -24.85
C THR A 185 -4.24 -2.32 -24.18
N GLU A 186 -5.01 -1.74 -23.26
CA GLU A 186 -4.60 -0.63 -22.40
C GLU A 186 -3.53 -1.06 -21.39
N THR A 187 -2.91 -0.10 -20.71
CA THR A 187 -1.95 -0.43 -19.65
C THR A 187 -2.63 -1.24 -18.55
N PRO A 188 -1.98 -2.29 -18.00
CA PRO A 188 -2.59 -3.18 -17.02
C PRO A 188 -3.15 -2.51 -15.76
N GLU A 189 -2.65 -1.34 -15.40
CA GLU A 189 -3.10 -0.55 -14.24
C GLU A 189 -4.35 0.30 -14.52
N THR A 190 -4.80 0.36 -15.79
CA THR A 190 -5.99 1.12 -16.19
C THR A 190 -7.25 0.49 -15.56
N PRO A 191 -8.10 1.28 -14.88
CA PRO A 191 -9.37 0.78 -14.37
C PRO A 191 -10.23 0.15 -15.46
N ILE A 192 -10.75 -1.04 -15.21
CA ILE A 192 -11.61 -1.80 -16.13
C ILE A 192 -13.06 -1.45 -15.81
N PRO A 193 -13.77 -0.71 -16.67
CA PRO A 193 -15.17 -0.41 -16.47
C PRO A 193 -16.02 -1.67 -16.69
N LEU A 194 -16.98 -1.90 -15.80
CA LEU A 194 -17.90 -3.01 -15.84
C LEU A 194 -19.32 -2.46 -15.68
N GLU A 195 -20.25 -3.00 -16.45
CA GLU A 195 -21.68 -2.85 -16.24
C GLU A 195 -22.23 -4.25 -15.97
N ILE A 196 -22.78 -4.44 -14.77
CA ILE A 196 -23.29 -5.73 -14.31
C ILE A 196 -24.79 -5.60 -14.16
N ARG A 197 -25.53 -6.46 -14.87
CA ARG A 197 -27.00 -6.46 -14.93
C ARG A 197 -27.59 -7.73 -14.30
N PRO A 198 -28.87 -7.68 -13.88
CA PRO A 198 -29.57 -8.86 -13.45
C PRO A 198 -29.63 -9.92 -14.55
N GLY A 199 -29.18 -11.14 -14.23
CA GLY A 199 -29.18 -12.27 -15.16
C GLY A 199 -27.92 -12.40 -16.02
N ASP A 200 -26.95 -11.49 -15.89
CA ASP A 200 -25.64 -11.66 -16.54
C ASP A 200 -24.92 -12.90 -16.00
N GLU A 201 -24.11 -13.52 -16.86
CA GLU A 201 -23.15 -14.52 -16.42
C GLU A 201 -22.07 -13.86 -15.53
N ARG A 202 -21.32 -14.69 -14.81
CA ARG A 202 -20.23 -14.22 -13.95
C ARG A 202 -19.15 -13.52 -14.79
N HIS A 203 -18.92 -12.25 -14.51
CA HIS A 203 -17.81 -11.51 -15.11
C HIS A 203 -16.49 -12.01 -14.50
N THR A 204 -15.53 -12.33 -15.35
CA THR A 204 -14.24 -12.92 -14.96
C THR A 204 -13.11 -12.04 -15.46
N LEU A 205 -12.41 -11.40 -14.53
CA LEU A 205 -11.23 -10.60 -14.80
C LEU A 205 -10.01 -11.42 -14.42
N TRP A 206 -9.04 -11.55 -15.32
CA TRP A 206 -7.82 -12.29 -15.05
C TRP A 206 -6.60 -11.47 -15.46
N ALA A 207 -5.56 -11.47 -14.64
CA ALA A 207 -4.31 -10.81 -14.96
C ALA A 207 -3.12 -11.72 -14.68
N ARG A 208 -2.24 -11.86 -15.67
CA ARG A 208 -1.00 -12.61 -15.55
C ARG A 208 0.04 -11.81 -14.79
N PHE A 209 0.67 -12.43 -13.81
CA PHE A 209 1.87 -11.90 -13.21
C PHE A 209 3.11 -12.20 -14.04
N GLU A 210 4.00 -11.24 -14.06
CA GLU A 210 5.37 -11.42 -14.50
C GLU A 210 6.29 -11.03 -13.35
N TYR A 211 7.20 -11.94 -13.03
CA TYR A 211 8.17 -11.70 -11.99
C TYR A 211 9.05 -10.51 -12.35
N ARG A 212 9.06 -9.52 -11.46
CA ARG A 212 9.91 -8.34 -11.56
C ARG A 212 10.69 -8.25 -10.25
N PRO A 213 11.99 -8.53 -10.26
CA PRO A 213 12.83 -8.29 -9.10
C PRO A 213 12.62 -6.87 -8.61
N ASN A 214 12.29 -6.71 -7.33
CA ASN A 214 12.20 -5.39 -6.73
C ASN A 214 13.63 -4.84 -6.64
N PRO A 215 13.99 -3.78 -7.37
CA PRO A 215 15.35 -3.24 -7.30
C PRO A 215 15.63 -2.57 -5.95
N TRP A 216 14.61 -2.38 -5.11
CA TRP A 216 14.71 -1.73 -3.81
C TRP A 216 14.74 -2.74 -2.67
N PRO A 217 15.58 -2.52 -1.64
CA PRO A 217 15.60 -3.37 -0.46
C PRO A 217 14.25 -3.31 0.26
N SER A 218 13.54 -4.43 0.31
CA SER A 218 12.24 -4.58 0.98
C SER A 218 12.35 -5.02 2.45
N ARG A 219 13.52 -5.52 2.85
CA ARG A 219 13.82 -6.00 4.20
C ARG A 219 14.51 -4.91 5.01
N ALA A 220 13.92 -4.52 6.13
CA ALA A 220 14.55 -3.60 7.07
C ALA A 220 15.77 -4.28 7.73
N PRO A 221 16.94 -3.60 7.78
CA PRO A 221 18.10 -4.14 8.47
C PRO A 221 17.85 -4.15 9.98
N SER A 222 18.45 -5.09 10.71
CA SER A 222 18.31 -5.18 12.18
C SER A 222 18.98 -4.00 12.90
N GLN A 223 19.96 -3.37 12.28
CA GLN A 223 20.68 -2.20 12.76
C GLN A 223 20.87 -1.22 11.62
N LEU A 224 20.95 0.07 11.95
CA LEU A 224 21.32 1.07 10.95
C LEU A 224 22.76 0.80 10.48
N PRO A 225 23.02 0.68 9.16
CA PRO A 225 24.37 0.49 8.64
C PRO A 225 25.34 1.55 9.19
N ALA A 226 26.54 1.13 9.59
CA ALA A 226 27.53 2.01 10.24
C ALA A 226 27.87 3.26 9.39
N ALA A 227 27.88 3.13 8.06
CA ALA A 227 28.06 4.25 7.16
C ALA A 227 26.97 5.30 7.32
N ILE A 228 25.70 4.89 7.41
CA ILE A 228 24.55 5.80 7.61
C ILE A 228 24.62 6.43 9.01
N ALA A 229 24.94 5.65 10.04
CA ALA A 229 25.09 6.18 11.39
C ALA A 229 26.20 7.24 11.48
N ALA A 230 27.34 7.03 10.79
CA ALA A 230 28.48 7.93 10.83
C ALA A 230 28.37 9.15 9.91
N ARG A 231 27.77 9.00 8.73
CA ARG A 231 27.80 10.00 7.64
C ARG A 231 26.42 10.49 7.21
N GLY A 232 25.34 9.92 7.74
CA GLY A 232 23.97 10.32 7.42
C GLY A 232 23.46 9.88 6.06
N ILE A 233 22.32 10.44 5.67
CA ILE A 233 21.57 10.18 4.43
C ILE A 233 21.43 11.49 3.65
N ALA A 234 21.78 11.48 2.36
CA ALA A 234 21.47 12.56 1.44
C ALA A 234 20.28 12.21 0.56
N VAL A 235 19.27 13.07 0.51
CA VAL A 235 18.16 13.00 -0.44
C VAL A 235 18.41 14.01 -1.56
N LEU A 236 18.68 13.53 -2.76
CA LEU A 236 18.98 14.38 -3.91
C LEU A 236 17.69 14.76 -4.63
N CYS A 237 17.53 16.05 -4.95
CA CYS A 237 16.46 16.56 -5.78
C CYS A 237 16.98 17.55 -6.82
N GLY A 238 16.14 17.90 -7.80
CA GLY A 238 16.46 19.00 -8.73
C GLY A 238 16.54 20.33 -7.99
N ALA A 239 17.34 21.28 -8.48
CA ALA A 239 17.44 22.61 -7.89
C ALA A 239 16.08 23.34 -7.84
N ASP A 240 15.30 23.22 -8.91
CA ASP A 240 13.97 23.83 -9.06
C ASP A 240 12.84 22.83 -8.76
N ASP A 241 13.09 21.83 -7.90
CA ASP A 241 12.10 20.81 -7.58
C ASP A 241 10.90 21.43 -6.84
N PRO A 242 9.68 21.39 -7.42
CA PRO A 242 8.50 22.00 -6.82
C PRO A 242 8.10 21.34 -5.49
N ARG A 243 8.58 20.12 -5.21
CA ARG A 243 8.32 19.38 -3.97
C ARG A 243 9.45 19.50 -2.96
N ARG A 244 10.40 20.43 -3.15
CA ARG A 244 11.54 20.61 -2.25
C ARG A 244 11.15 20.80 -0.78
N ALA A 245 10.16 21.65 -0.50
CA ALA A 245 9.71 21.87 0.88
C ALA A 245 9.11 20.59 1.50
N GLU A 246 8.37 19.80 0.71
CA GLU A 246 7.83 18.50 1.14
C GLU A 246 8.96 17.48 1.40
N LEU A 247 10.01 17.49 0.57
CA LEU A 247 11.19 16.66 0.77
C LEU A 247 11.98 17.04 2.02
N GLU A 248 12.10 18.34 2.32
CA GLU A 248 12.75 18.83 3.54
C GLU A 248 11.97 18.40 4.79
N GLU A 249 10.64 18.45 4.74
CA GLU A 249 9.80 17.95 5.82
C GLU A 249 9.92 16.42 5.99
N PHE A 250 9.95 15.68 4.88
CA PHE A 250 10.21 14.25 4.89
C PHE A 250 11.59 13.91 5.45
N ALA A 251 12.63 14.66 5.08
CA ALA A 251 13.99 14.47 5.59
C ALA A 251 14.06 14.68 7.11
N ALA A 252 13.38 15.71 7.63
CA ALA A 252 13.28 15.95 9.07
C ALA A 252 12.57 14.79 9.80
N ALA A 253 11.46 14.31 9.24
CA ALA A 253 10.73 13.15 9.78
C ALA A 253 11.59 11.86 9.73
N LEU A 254 12.32 11.63 8.64
CA LEU A 254 13.22 10.49 8.49
C LEU A 254 14.40 10.55 9.49
N ALA A 255 14.97 11.74 9.71
CA ALA A 255 16.00 11.96 10.73
C ALA A 255 15.46 11.65 12.13
N GLN A 256 14.25 12.12 12.45
CA GLN A 256 13.57 11.82 13.71
C GLN A 256 13.34 10.32 13.92
N LEU A 257 12.96 9.59 12.86
CA LEU A 257 12.73 8.15 12.97
C LEU A 257 14.01 7.34 13.06
N THR A 258 15.04 7.70 12.29
CA THR A 258 16.28 6.91 12.15
C THR A 258 17.37 7.29 13.15
N GLY A 259 17.29 8.49 13.73
CA GLY A 259 18.38 9.10 14.51
C GLY A 259 19.60 9.50 13.67
N ALA A 260 19.56 9.30 12.35
CA ALA A 260 20.63 9.69 11.45
C ALA A 260 20.50 11.17 11.05
N ARG A 261 21.63 11.79 10.70
CA ARG A 261 21.60 13.06 9.95
C ARG A 261 20.96 12.78 8.58
N VAL A 262 19.94 13.55 8.22
CA VAL A 262 19.31 13.50 6.89
C VAL A 262 19.28 14.91 6.32
N GLU A 263 19.69 15.06 5.07
CA GLU A 263 19.71 16.35 4.39
C GLU A 263 19.19 16.25 2.96
N VAL A 264 18.51 17.30 2.52
CA VAL A 264 18.10 17.44 1.12
C VAL A 264 19.17 18.24 0.39
N ARG A 265 19.72 17.66 -0.68
CA ARG A 265 20.71 18.33 -1.53
C ARG A 265 20.09 18.61 -2.91
N ALA A 266 20.03 19.89 -3.25
CA ALA A 266 19.67 20.37 -4.57
C ALA A 266 20.93 20.37 -5.47
N LEU A 267 20.86 19.70 -6.62
CA LEU A 267 21.93 19.73 -7.62
C LEU A 267 21.62 20.76 -8.72
N THR A 268 22.57 21.65 -9.01
CA THR A 268 22.47 22.72 -10.01
C THR A 268 23.29 22.40 -11.26
N GLY A 269 22.69 22.49 -12.47
CA GLY A 269 23.43 22.51 -13.74
C GLY A 269 23.75 21.15 -14.40
N LEU A 270 24.41 21.21 -15.57
CA LEU A 270 24.83 20.10 -16.46
C LEU A 270 25.83 19.10 -15.81
N ASP A 271 26.21 19.29 -14.55
CA ASP A 271 27.14 18.45 -13.78
C ASP A 271 26.53 17.09 -13.33
N ALA A 272 25.29 16.82 -13.73
CA ALA A 272 24.58 15.55 -13.49
C ALA A 272 25.15 14.33 -14.27
N THR A 273 26.31 14.45 -14.91
CA THR A 273 26.97 13.34 -15.62
C THR A 273 27.84 12.51 -14.66
N ALA A 274 27.29 11.39 -14.18
CA ALA A 274 27.92 10.16 -13.62
C ALA A 274 29.05 10.25 -12.55
N ALA A 275 29.80 11.33 -12.42
CA ALA A 275 30.97 11.48 -11.55
C ALA A 275 30.63 12.00 -10.14
N GLU A 276 29.59 12.83 -10.00
CA GLU A 276 29.14 13.35 -8.71
C GLU A 276 28.54 12.31 -7.73
N PRO A 277 27.75 11.30 -8.14
CA PRO A 277 27.18 10.33 -7.21
C PRO A 277 28.26 9.58 -6.42
N ALA A 278 29.42 9.32 -7.04
CA ALA A 278 30.55 8.65 -6.39
C ALA A 278 31.25 9.55 -5.37
N ALA A 279 31.38 10.85 -5.64
CA ALA A 279 31.91 11.82 -4.69
C ALA A 279 30.94 12.05 -3.52
N LEU A 280 29.63 12.16 -3.79
CA LEU A 280 28.56 12.27 -2.79
C LEU A 280 28.43 11.02 -1.91
N ALA A 281 28.66 9.83 -2.47
CA ALA A 281 28.70 8.57 -1.73
C ALA A 281 29.89 8.45 -0.78
N ASN A 282 30.96 9.25 -0.97
CA ASN A 282 32.07 9.28 -0.02
C ASN A 282 31.73 10.12 1.22
N ASP A 283 30.95 11.19 1.08
CA ASP A 283 30.59 12.11 2.16
C ASP A 283 29.34 11.70 2.94
N THR A 284 28.49 10.84 2.37
CA THR A 284 27.27 10.36 3.01
C THR A 284 27.23 8.85 3.09
N GLY A 285 26.50 8.31 4.06
CA GLY A 285 26.39 6.87 4.27
C GLY A 285 25.41 6.20 3.32
N LEU A 286 24.43 6.97 2.84
CA LEU A 286 23.43 6.56 1.87
C LEU A 286 22.99 7.77 1.04
N THR A 287 23.01 7.62 -0.28
CA THR A 287 22.47 8.61 -1.22
C THR A 287 21.17 8.09 -1.82
N ILE A 288 20.11 8.87 -1.67
CA ILE A 288 18.79 8.60 -2.24
C ILE A 288 18.55 9.62 -3.34
N ASP A 289 18.64 9.16 -4.59
CA ASP A 289 18.39 10.02 -5.74
C ASP A 289 16.90 10.08 -6.10
N LEU A 290 16.22 11.22 -5.87
CA LEU A 290 14.82 11.42 -6.24
C LEU A 290 14.66 12.36 -7.45
N ARG A 291 15.72 12.57 -8.24
CA ARG A 291 15.67 13.42 -9.43
C ARG A 291 14.76 12.81 -10.50
N ALA A 292 14.04 13.67 -11.23
CA ALA A 292 12.96 13.33 -12.16
C ALA A 292 13.40 12.66 -13.49
N ALA A 293 14.59 12.03 -13.55
CA ALA A 293 15.15 11.46 -14.78
C ALA A 293 14.80 9.97 -15.00
N GLU A 294 13.76 9.46 -14.35
CA GLU A 294 13.20 8.15 -14.69
C GLU A 294 12.05 8.36 -15.69
N THR A 295 12.08 7.65 -16.81
CA THR A 295 11.19 7.82 -17.99
C THR A 295 9.69 7.68 -17.69
N ALA A 296 9.30 7.35 -16.46
CA ALA A 296 7.93 7.27 -16.00
C ALA A 296 7.73 8.19 -14.76
N PRO A 297 6.75 9.12 -14.78
CA PRO A 297 6.40 9.98 -13.64
C PRO A 297 6.11 9.23 -12.34
N SER A 298 5.77 7.93 -12.41
CA SER A 298 5.46 7.07 -11.27
C SER A 298 6.69 6.57 -10.50
N ALA A 299 7.89 6.59 -11.08
CA ALA A 299 9.02 5.86 -10.52
C ALA A 299 9.68 6.59 -9.32
N ARG A 300 9.74 7.94 -9.36
CA ARG A 300 10.10 8.78 -8.22
C ARG A 300 9.18 8.56 -7.02
N ASP A 301 7.86 8.58 -7.25
CA ASP A 301 6.87 8.42 -6.18
C ASP A 301 6.94 7.01 -5.58
N LEU A 302 7.10 5.98 -6.41
CA LEU A 302 7.31 4.61 -5.92
C LEU A 302 8.58 4.49 -5.06
N LYS A 303 9.68 5.12 -5.49
CA LYS A 303 10.93 5.16 -4.72
C LYS A 303 10.75 5.87 -3.38
N TRP A 304 10.06 7.02 -3.38
CA TRP A 304 9.74 7.74 -2.15
C TRP A 304 8.89 6.86 -1.21
N LEU A 305 7.78 6.30 -1.70
CA LEU A 305 6.91 5.44 -0.90
C LEU A 305 7.65 4.21 -0.35
N ALA A 306 8.53 3.58 -1.12
CA ALA A 306 9.36 2.47 -0.66
C ALA A 306 10.29 2.87 0.50
N LEU A 307 10.83 4.10 0.49
CA LEU A 307 11.64 4.62 1.60
C LEU A 307 10.79 4.86 2.86
N VAL A 308 9.56 5.36 2.70
CA VAL A 308 8.60 5.50 3.81
C VAL A 308 8.37 4.13 4.44
N SER A 309 8.04 3.12 3.63
CA SER A 309 7.87 1.73 4.05
C SER A 309 9.08 1.20 4.81
N LEU A 310 10.29 1.43 4.30
CA LEU A 310 11.53 0.92 4.89
C LEU A 310 11.85 1.59 6.24
N ALA A 311 11.74 2.93 6.30
CA ALA A 311 12.00 3.70 7.51
C ALA A 311 11.03 3.33 8.64
N GLU A 312 9.76 3.15 8.29
CA GLU A 312 8.72 2.71 9.22
C GLU A 312 8.96 1.29 9.73
N ARG A 313 9.26 0.33 8.84
CA ARG A 313 9.61 -1.05 9.21
C ARG A 313 10.80 -1.08 10.17
N TRP A 314 11.83 -0.30 9.86
CA TRP A 314 13.03 -0.21 10.68
C TRP A 314 12.72 0.37 12.07
N SER A 315 12.06 1.53 12.14
CA SER A 315 11.77 2.20 13.40
C SER A 315 10.90 1.35 14.33
N LEU A 316 9.87 0.69 13.79
CA LEU A 316 9.01 -0.22 14.56
C LEU A 316 9.71 -1.49 15.03
N ALA A 317 10.73 -1.97 14.29
CA ALA A 317 11.53 -3.13 14.67
C ALA A 317 12.63 -2.78 15.69
N SER A 318 13.20 -1.57 15.63
CA SER A 318 14.32 -1.14 16.46
C SER A 318 13.91 -0.58 17.82
N ALA A 319 12.68 -0.10 17.99
CA ALA A 319 12.23 0.41 19.28
C ALA A 319 11.97 -0.74 20.28
N PRO A 320 12.48 -0.65 21.53
CA PRO A 320 12.20 -1.65 22.57
C PRO A 320 10.68 -1.75 22.83
N ARG A 321 10.21 -2.96 23.14
CA ARG A 321 8.81 -3.24 23.53
C ARG A 321 8.54 -2.80 24.97
#